data_AF-A0A947G2K9-F1
#
_entry.id   AF-A0A947G2K9-F1
#
_cell.length_a   1.000
_cell.length_b   1.000
_cell.length_c   1.000
_cell.angle_alpha   90.00
_cell.angle_beta   90.00
_cell.angle_gamma   90.00
#
_symmetry.space_group_name_H-M   'P 1'
#
loop_
_entity.id
_entity.type
_entity.pdbx_description
1 polymer ?
#
loop_
_entity_poly.entity_id
_entity_poly.type
_entity_poly.pdbx_seq_one_letter_code
_entity_poly.pdbx_strand_id
1 'polypeptide(L)'
;MQLDSAKTSLGKPAGVEALVKDLTASLQQTAEEVVPWFLTNMPLMYFQDTEHATQLTHLRAIIAAKASGRPIELTLRNEDGSEWTSMRPADYPGVLAHLVSELPHDRRLRAAKIHTANDGNLVLDTFEFGEPPPFDPTDPRQADKLAKTIEYAAGHDPAYTEAEITEHFARCAGEYILTVTPLRLCQH
;
A
#
# COMPACT_ATOMS: atom_id res chain seq x y z
N MET A 1 -43.62 -51.91 -18.55
CA MET A 1 -42.22 -51.72 -18.11
C MET A 1 -41.46 -51.05 -19.24
N GLN A 2 -41.29 -49.74 -19.18
CA GLN A 2 -40.28 -49.03 -19.97
C GLN A 2 -39.95 -47.74 -19.22
N LEU A 3 -38.67 -47.62 -18.89
CA LEU A 3 -38.09 -46.70 -17.94
C LEU A 3 -38.00 -45.27 -18.47
N ASP A 4 -38.06 -44.36 -17.52
CA ASP A 4 -37.71 -42.94 -17.60
C ASP A 4 -36.50 -42.64 -18.46
N SER A 5 -36.59 -41.55 -19.20
CA SER A 5 -35.43 -40.78 -19.65
C SER A 5 -35.75 -39.30 -19.54
N ALA A 6 -35.81 -38.82 -18.30
CA ALA A 6 -35.65 -37.41 -17.99
C ALA A 6 -34.22 -37.01 -18.36
N LYS A 7 -34.06 -36.48 -19.58
CA LYS A 7 -32.86 -35.72 -19.96
C LYS A 7 -32.91 -34.39 -19.23
N THR A 8 -32.36 -34.36 -18.02
CA THR A 8 -32.02 -33.13 -17.33
C THR A 8 -30.88 -32.47 -18.10
N SER A 9 -31.19 -31.52 -19.00
CA SER A 9 -30.18 -30.67 -19.59
C SER A 9 -29.56 -29.83 -18.48
N LEU A 10 -28.28 -30.05 -18.18
CA LEU A 10 -27.47 -29.08 -17.42
C LEU A 10 -27.33 -27.81 -18.26
N GLY A 11 -28.34 -26.94 -18.19
CA GLY A 11 -28.33 -25.64 -18.84
C GLY A 11 -27.33 -24.72 -18.15
N LYS A 12 -26.38 -24.18 -18.93
CA LYS A 12 -25.46 -23.13 -18.49
C LYS A 12 -26.28 -21.98 -17.88
N PRO A 13 -26.04 -21.55 -16.64
CA PRO A 13 -26.89 -20.56 -15.98
C PRO A 13 -26.64 -19.17 -16.54
N ALA A 14 -27.72 -18.39 -16.66
CA ALA A 14 -27.81 -16.98 -17.12
C ALA A 14 -27.09 -16.64 -18.45
N GLY A 15 -27.68 -15.74 -19.24
CA GLY A 15 -26.95 -15.13 -20.36
C GLY A 15 -25.70 -14.42 -19.84
N VAL A 16 -24.61 -14.42 -20.61
CA VAL A 16 -23.32 -13.80 -20.21
C VAL A 16 -23.53 -12.36 -19.73
N GLU A 17 -24.40 -11.62 -20.43
CA GLU A 17 -24.75 -10.23 -20.11
C GLU A 17 -25.46 -10.09 -18.76
N ALA A 18 -26.35 -11.02 -18.42
CA ALA A 18 -27.05 -11.01 -17.14
C ALA A 18 -26.07 -11.28 -15.99
N LEU A 19 -25.19 -12.28 -16.16
CA LEU A 19 -24.18 -12.59 -15.15
C LEU A 19 -23.20 -11.43 -14.93
N VAL A 20 -22.72 -10.79 -16.01
CA VAL A 20 -21.85 -9.61 -15.91
C VAL A 20 -22.56 -8.45 -15.23
N LYS A 21 -23.84 -8.23 -15.54
CA LYS A 21 -24.65 -7.18 -14.91
C LYS A 21 -24.80 -7.42 -13.41
N ASP A 22 -25.14 -8.63 -13.00
CA ASP A 22 -25.34 -8.98 -11.59
C ASP A 22 -24.05 -8.83 -10.79
N LEU A 23 -22.91 -9.31 -11.34
CA LEU A 23 -21.59 -9.15 -10.73
C LEU A 23 -21.18 -7.68 -10.62
N THR A 24 -21.39 -6.89 -11.67
CA THR A 24 -21.03 -5.47 -11.70
C THR A 24 -21.86 -4.69 -10.68
N ALA A 25 -23.17 -4.94 -10.61
CA ALA A 25 -24.06 -4.29 -9.65
C ALA A 25 -23.67 -4.62 -8.20
N SER A 26 -23.35 -5.89 -7.91
CA SER A 26 -22.91 -6.30 -6.57
C SER A 26 -21.60 -5.64 -6.14
N LEU A 27 -20.60 -5.59 -7.03
CA LEU A 27 -19.33 -4.93 -6.77
C LEU A 27 -19.51 -3.41 -6.62
N GLN A 28 -20.33 -2.79 -7.46
CA GLN A 28 -20.64 -1.36 -7.38
C GLN A 28 -21.30 -1.01 -6.05
N GLN A 29 -22.34 -1.74 -5.65
CA GLN A 29 -23.03 -1.50 -4.37
C GLN A 29 -22.05 -1.59 -3.19
N THR A 30 -21.18 -2.62 -3.20
CA THR A 30 -20.15 -2.77 -2.16
C THR A 30 -19.13 -1.62 -2.19
N ALA A 31 -18.75 -1.14 -3.37
CA ALA A 31 -17.83 -0.01 -3.52
C ALA A 31 -18.41 1.29 -2.95
N GLU A 32 -19.71 1.54 -3.18
CA GLU A 32 -20.42 2.72 -2.66
C GLU A 32 -20.45 2.78 -1.12
N GLU A 33 -20.35 1.62 -0.45
CA GLU A 33 -20.24 1.53 1.01
C GLU A 33 -18.77 1.59 1.48
N VAL A 34 -17.88 0.83 0.82
CA VAL A 34 -16.49 0.66 1.24
C VAL A 34 -15.67 1.93 1.03
N VAL A 35 -15.79 2.59 -0.12
CA VAL A 35 -14.93 3.73 -0.47
C VAL A 35 -15.10 4.90 0.53
N PRO A 36 -16.33 5.37 0.85
CA PRO A 36 -16.50 6.42 1.84
C PRO A 36 -16.00 6.02 3.23
N TRP A 37 -16.28 4.78 3.65
CA TRP A 37 -15.81 4.26 4.94
C TRP A 37 -14.28 4.24 4.99
N PHE A 38 -13.62 3.78 3.93
CA PHE A 38 -12.16 3.66 3.86
C PHE A 38 -11.49 5.03 3.91
N LEU A 39 -11.98 6.01 3.14
CA LEU A 39 -11.47 7.38 3.15
C LEU A 39 -11.66 8.07 4.51
N THR A 40 -12.68 7.69 5.27
CA THR A 40 -12.98 8.26 6.59
C THR A 40 -12.19 7.60 7.71
N ASN A 41 -11.99 6.28 7.66
CA ASN A 41 -11.43 5.51 8.77
C ASN A 41 -9.94 5.23 8.63
N MET A 42 -9.37 5.23 7.43
CA MET A 42 -7.94 5.02 7.28
C MET A 42 -7.14 6.25 7.74
N PRO A 43 -6.00 6.04 8.43
CA PRO A 43 -5.16 7.14 8.87
C PRO A 43 -4.60 7.90 7.66
N LEU A 44 -4.46 9.23 7.80
CA LEU A 44 -3.93 10.10 6.73
C LEU A 44 -2.58 9.59 6.19
N MET A 45 -1.74 9.05 7.08
CA MET A 45 -0.42 8.52 6.76
C MET A 45 -0.46 7.41 5.70
N TYR A 46 -1.49 6.56 5.69
CA TYR A 46 -1.67 5.55 4.65
C TYR A 46 -1.73 6.18 3.24
N PHE A 47 -2.48 7.27 3.09
CA PHE A 47 -2.63 7.96 1.80
C PHE A 47 -1.38 8.74 1.38
N GLN A 48 -0.51 9.07 2.34
CA GLN A 48 0.76 9.74 2.09
C GLN A 48 1.84 8.74 1.66
N ASP A 49 1.82 7.54 2.25
CA ASP A 49 2.84 6.51 2.08
C ASP A 49 2.52 5.51 0.96
N THR A 50 1.27 5.47 0.49
CA THR A 50 0.79 4.53 -0.53
C THR A 50 0.42 5.26 -1.81
N GLU A 51 0.96 4.82 -2.95
CA GLU A 51 0.62 5.41 -4.25
C GLU A 51 -0.84 5.15 -4.65
N HIS A 52 -1.42 6.07 -5.42
CA HIS A 52 -2.82 5.97 -5.83
C HIS A 52 -3.16 4.66 -6.57
N ALA A 53 -2.26 4.14 -7.41
CA ALA A 53 -2.46 2.87 -8.09
C ALA A 53 -2.55 1.68 -7.11
N THR A 54 -1.69 1.68 -6.09
CA THR A 54 -1.71 0.69 -5.00
C THR A 54 -2.97 0.86 -4.14
N GLN A 55 -3.37 2.10 -3.83
CA GLN A 55 -4.63 2.38 -3.11
C GLN A 55 -5.84 1.79 -3.84
N LEU A 56 -5.94 1.95 -5.17
CA LEU A 56 -7.00 1.35 -5.97
C LEU A 56 -6.96 -0.18 -5.94
N THR A 57 -5.76 -0.76 -5.97
CA THR A 57 -5.58 -2.21 -5.88
C THR A 57 -6.05 -2.74 -4.53
N HIS A 58 -5.74 -2.04 -3.44
CA HIS A 58 -6.23 -2.38 -2.10
C HIS A 58 -7.76 -2.29 -2.00
N LEU A 59 -8.35 -1.20 -2.47
CA LEU A 59 -9.80 -1.02 -2.49
C LEU A 59 -10.50 -2.13 -3.30
N ARG A 60 -9.96 -2.50 -4.47
CA ARG A 60 -10.51 -3.62 -5.28
C ARG A 60 -10.52 -4.93 -4.50
N ALA A 61 -9.42 -5.25 -3.80
CA ALA A 61 -9.33 -6.47 -3.00
C ALA A 61 -10.32 -6.48 -1.84
N ILE A 62 -10.43 -5.35 -1.12
CA ILE A 62 -11.38 -5.18 -0.01
C ILE A 62 -12.83 -5.33 -0.51
N ILE A 63 -13.17 -4.66 -1.61
CA ILE A 63 -14.51 -4.72 -2.22
C ILE A 63 -14.82 -6.15 -2.66
N ALA A 64 -13.89 -6.84 -3.33
CA ALA A 64 -14.09 -8.22 -3.76
C ALA A 64 -14.31 -9.16 -2.57
N ALA A 65 -13.52 -9.02 -1.49
CA ALA A 65 -13.68 -9.82 -0.27
C ALA A 65 -15.06 -9.58 0.38
N LYS A 66 -15.45 -8.32 0.57
CA LYS A 66 -16.73 -7.96 1.17
C LYS A 66 -17.93 -8.36 0.31
N ALA A 67 -17.89 -8.13 -1.01
CA ALA A 67 -18.94 -8.54 -1.94
C ALA A 67 -19.10 -10.08 -1.95
N SER A 68 -18.03 -10.82 -1.65
CA SER A 68 -18.05 -12.27 -1.51
C SER A 68 -18.55 -12.77 -0.13
N GLY A 69 -18.91 -11.86 0.79
CA GLY A 69 -19.30 -12.19 2.16
C GLY A 69 -18.18 -12.84 2.98
N ARG A 70 -16.91 -12.62 2.60
CA ARG A 70 -15.73 -13.19 3.26
C ARG A 70 -15.05 -12.15 4.15
N PRO A 71 -14.43 -12.58 5.27
CA PRO A 71 -13.53 -11.70 6.00
C PRO A 71 -12.37 -11.26 5.11
N ILE A 72 -11.86 -10.06 5.35
CA ILE A 72 -10.69 -9.53 4.64
C ILE A 72 -9.45 -10.18 5.25
N GLU A 73 -9.09 -11.36 4.77
CA GLU A 73 -7.85 -12.05 5.12
C GLU A 73 -7.13 -12.45 3.83
N LEU A 74 -6.27 -11.56 3.32
CA LEU A 74 -5.59 -11.77 2.06
C LEU A 74 -4.25 -11.04 2.03
N THR A 75 -3.31 -11.55 1.23
CA THR A 75 -2.03 -10.90 0.94
C THR A 75 -1.97 -10.58 -0.54
N LEU A 76 -1.72 -9.31 -0.87
CA LEU A 76 -1.45 -8.85 -2.21
C LEU A 76 0.04 -8.75 -2.43
N ARG A 77 0.47 -9.00 -3.66
CA ARG A 77 1.84 -8.81 -4.13
C ARG A 77 1.77 -8.00 -5.40
N ASN A 78 2.63 -7.00 -5.53
CA ASN A 78 2.80 -6.31 -6.81
C ASN A 78 3.53 -7.22 -7.83
N GLU A 79 3.55 -6.80 -9.10
CA GLU A 79 3.97 -7.65 -10.22
C GLU A 79 5.44 -8.11 -10.14
N ASP A 80 6.33 -7.24 -9.66
CA ASP A 80 7.76 -7.51 -9.45
C ASP A 80 8.04 -8.15 -8.07
N GLY A 81 7.03 -8.23 -7.21
CA GLY A 81 7.10 -8.74 -5.84
C GLY A 81 7.95 -7.88 -4.91
N SER A 82 8.21 -6.62 -5.26
CA SER A 82 8.91 -5.66 -4.40
C SER A 82 8.05 -5.17 -3.24
N GLU A 83 6.73 -5.36 -3.29
CA GLU A 83 5.79 -4.95 -2.26
C GLU A 83 4.76 -6.04 -1.96
N TRP A 84 4.60 -6.37 -0.68
CA TRP A 84 3.60 -7.30 -0.18
C TRP A 84 2.68 -6.59 0.82
N THR A 85 1.38 -6.55 0.58
CA THR A 85 0.40 -5.98 1.52
C THR A 85 -0.49 -7.07 2.08
N SER A 86 -0.38 -7.34 3.38
CA SER A 86 -1.32 -8.17 4.14
C SER A 86 -2.50 -7.34 4.63
N MET A 87 -3.71 -7.83 4.45
CA MET A 87 -4.96 -7.19 4.87
C MET A 87 -5.72 -8.10 5.83
N ARG A 88 -6.07 -7.59 7.01
CA ARG A 88 -6.69 -8.36 8.09
C ARG A 88 -7.80 -7.57 8.79
N PRO A 89 -8.82 -8.23 9.37
CA PRO A 89 -9.93 -7.53 10.04
C PRO A 89 -9.56 -7.00 11.44
N ALA A 90 -8.49 -7.50 12.05
CA ALA A 90 -8.00 -7.06 13.35
C ALA A 90 -6.52 -7.42 13.53
N ASP A 91 -5.82 -6.63 14.35
CA ASP A 91 -4.47 -6.96 14.84
C ASP A 91 -4.60 -7.70 16.18
N TYR A 92 -3.87 -8.81 16.35
CA TYR A 92 -3.77 -9.54 17.61
C TYR A 92 -2.32 -9.96 17.85
N PRO A 93 -1.91 -10.09 19.14
CA PRO A 93 -0.52 -10.41 19.47
C PRO A 93 -0.01 -11.65 18.72
N GLY A 94 1.10 -11.49 18.01
CA GLY A 94 1.74 -12.57 17.23
C GLY A 94 1.43 -12.58 15.73
N VAL A 95 0.43 -11.81 15.26
CA VAL A 95 0.13 -11.70 13.81
C VAL A 95 1.30 -11.17 13.03
N LEU A 96 1.90 -10.06 13.47
CA LEU A 96 3.05 -9.47 12.79
C LEU A 96 4.24 -10.44 12.74
N ALA A 97 4.53 -11.13 13.84
CA ALA A 97 5.60 -12.13 13.89
C ALA A 97 5.35 -13.29 12.90
N HIS A 98 4.09 -13.72 12.79
CA HIS A 98 3.69 -14.73 11.81
C HIS A 98 3.83 -14.20 10.37
N LEU A 99 3.36 -12.98 10.08
CA LEU A 99 3.52 -12.36 8.76
C LEU A 99 4.99 -12.26 8.37
N VAL A 100 5.85 -11.78 9.27
CA VAL A 100 7.30 -11.70 9.06
C VAL A 100 7.91 -13.07 8.79
N SER A 101 7.39 -14.14 9.40
CA SER A 101 7.86 -15.51 9.16
C SER A 101 7.51 -16.06 7.77
N GLU A 102 6.51 -15.49 7.10
CA GLU A 102 6.10 -15.87 5.75
C GLU A 102 6.77 -15.05 4.64
N LEU A 103 7.51 -14.00 5.02
CA LEU A 103 8.19 -13.13 4.06
C LEU A 103 9.32 -13.88 3.33
N PRO A 104 9.61 -13.49 2.08
CA PRO A 104 10.68 -14.09 1.30
C PRO A 104 12.02 -13.90 2.00
N HIS A 105 12.75 -14.99 2.25
CA HIS A 105 14.09 -14.94 2.86
C HIS A 105 15.21 -14.57 1.87
N ASP A 106 14.92 -14.64 0.57
CA ASP A 106 15.85 -14.34 -0.52
C ASP A 106 15.87 -12.85 -0.88
N ARG A 107 15.00 -12.03 -0.26
CA ARG A 107 14.91 -10.59 -0.47
C ARG A 107 15.13 -9.84 0.84
N ARG A 108 15.81 -8.70 0.76
CA ARG A 108 16.03 -7.82 1.92
C ARG A 108 14.77 -7.02 2.19
N LEU A 109 14.24 -7.11 3.40
CA LEU A 109 13.19 -6.22 3.88
C LEU A 109 13.77 -4.82 4.06
N ARG A 110 13.17 -3.84 3.37
CA ARG A 110 13.58 -2.43 3.39
C ARG A 110 12.75 -1.63 4.37
N ALA A 111 11.43 -1.79 4.29
CA ALA A 111 10.49 -1.04 5.11
C ALA A 111 9.28 -1.91 5.45
N ALA A 112 8.66 -1.60 6.59
CA ALA A 112 7.35 -2.11 6.97
C ALA A 112 6.47 -0.93 7.36
N LYS A 113 5.31 -0.81 6.70
CA LYS A 113 4.30 0.21 6.95
C LYS A 113 3.06 -0.47 7.49
N ILE A 114 2.62 -0.05 8.68
CA ILE A 114 1.47 -0.64 9.38
C ILE A 114 0.42 0.45 9.54
N HIS A 115 -0.74 0.22 8.94
CA HIS A 115 -1.86 1.14 9.03
C HIS A 115 -3.10 0.42 9.55
N THR A 116 -3.58 0.85 10.71
CA THR A 116 -4.83 0.36 11.30
C THR A 116 -5.92 1.41 11.10
N ALA A 117 -7.08 1.00 10.61
CA ALA A 117 -8.26 1.86 10.54
C ALA A 117 -8.68 2.33 11.94
N ASN A 118 -9.23 3.53 12.05
CA ASN A 118 -9.61 4.16 13.32
C ASN A 118 -10.63 3.35 14.13
N ASP A 119 -11.46 2.56 13.46
CA ASP A 119 -12.45 1.66 14.07
C ASP A 119 -11.89 0.26 14.37
N GLY A 120 -10.62 -0.01 14.03
CA GLY A 120 -9.94 -1.27 14.25
C GLY A 120 -10.37 -2.41 13.32
N ASN A 121 -11.26 -2.18 12.36
CA ASN A 121 -11.86 -3.22 11.52
C ASN A 121 -11.02 -3.58 10.28
N LEU A 122 -9.88 -2.93 10.10
CA LEU A 122 -8.94 -3.22 9.02
C LEU A 122 -7.52 -2.85 9.43
N VAL A 123 -6.60 -3.76 9.15
CA VAL A 123 -5.16 -3.57 9.29
C VAL A 123 -4.52 -3.86 7.94
N LEU A 124 -3.68 -2.94 7.49
CA LEU A 124 -2.85 -3.07 6.30
C LEU A 124 -1.38 -3.08 6.70
N ASP A 125 -0.74 -4.23 6.53
CA ASP A 125 0.70 -4.41 6.76
C ASP A 125 1.40 -4.52 5.41
N THR A 126 2.07 -3.45 5.00
CA THR A 126 2.83 -3.40 3.75
C THR A 126 4.31 -3.60 4.02
N PHE A 127 4.90 -4.58 3.36
CA PHE A 127 6.32 -4.91 3.40
C PHE A 127 6.95 -4.59 2.06
N GLU A 128 8.01 -3.80 2.08
CA GLU A 128 8.76 -3.40 0.89
C GLU A 128 10.13 -4.07 0.90
N PHE A 129 10.53 -4.58 -0.27
CA PHE A 129 11.75 -5.34 -0.46
C PHE A 129 12.68 -4.66 -1.46
N GLY A 130 13.98 -4.91 -1.28
CA GLY A 130 15.02 -4.45 -2.18
C GLY A 130 15.90 -3.37 -1.57
N GLU A 131 16.72 -2.75 -2.41
CA GLU A 131 17.56 -1.63 -1.98
C GLU A 131 16.74 -0.32 -2.08
N PRO A 132 16.90 0.61 -1.13
CA PRO A 132 16.23 1.89 -1.21
C PRO A 132 16.70 2.66 -2.45
N PRO A 133 15.78 3.33 -3.18
CA PRO A 133 16.18 4.16 -4.31
C PRO A 133 17.12 5.28 -3.81
N PRO A 134 18.17 5.61 -4.58
CA PRO A 134 19.00 6.76 -4.27
C PRO A 134 18.17 8.04 -4.32
N PHE A 135 18.69 9.11 -3.72
CA PHE A 135 18.14 10.45 -3.92
C PHE A 135 17.94 10.76 -5.41
N ASP A 136 16.76 11.26 -5.74
CA ASP A 136 16.40 11.71 -7.07
C ASP A 136 16.09 13.21 -7.05
N PRO A 137 16.96 14.08 -7.60
CA PRO A 137 16.71 15.51 -7.65
C PRO A 137 15.57 15.91 -8.60
N THR A 138 15.08 14.99 -9.42
CA THR A 138 13.92 15.21 -10.30
C THR A 138 12.59 14.92 -9.60
N ASP A 139 12.61 14.21 -8.46
CA ASP A 139 11.45 14.04 -7.58
C ASP A 139 11.11 15.40 -6.91
N PRO A 140 9.91 15.96 -7.13
CA PRO A 140 9.55 17.27 -6.58
C PRO A 140 9.62 17.36 -5.05
N ARG A 141 9.32 16.27 -4.34
CA ARG A 141 9.35 16.23 -2.87
C ARG A 141 10.78 16.25 -2.35
N GLN A 142 11.65 15.48 -2.99
CA GLN A 142 13.07 15.41 -2.63
C GLN A 142 13.81 16.70 -3.00
N ALA A 143 13.49 17.29 -4.16
CA ALA A 143 14.01 18.59 -4.59
C ALA A 143 13.62 19.73 -3.63
N ASP A 144 12.35 19.80 -3.22
CA ASP A 144 11.87 20.77 -2.22
C ASP A 144 12.59 20.58 -0.87
N LYS A 145 12.84 19.34 -0.47
CA LYS A 145 13.59 19.03 0.76
C LYS A 145 15.04 19.50 0.70
N LEU A 146 15.70 19.32 -0.44
CA LEU A 146 17.06 19.81 -0.67
C LEU A 146 17.09 21.34 -0.58
N ALA A 147 16.19 22.02 -1.30
CA ALA A 147 16.10 23.49 -1.29
C ALA A 147 15.91 24.05 0.13
N LYS A 148 14.98 23.47 0.91
CA LYS A 148 14.75 23.86 2.32
C LYS A 148 15.95 23.61 3.23
N THR A 149 16.74 22.59 2.92
CA THR A 149 17.94 22.27 3.72
C THR A 149 19.07 23.26 3.42
N ILE A 150 19.25 23.63 2.15
CA ILE A 150 20.19 24.69 1.73
C ILE A 150 19.80 26.03 2.38
N GLU A 151 18.53 26.42 2.33
CA GLU A 151 18.03 27.64 2.97
C GLU A 151 18.26 27.63 4.49
N TYR A 152 17.98 26.50 5.14
CA TYR A 152 18.19 26.34 6.58
C TYR A 152 19.67 26.49 6.96
N ALA A 153 20.57 25.82 6.24
CA ALA A 153 22.01 25.86 6.47
C ALA A 153 22.56 27.29 6.32
N ALA A 154 22.17 28.01 5.27
CA ALA A 154 22.59 29.39 5.04
C ALA A 154 22.27 30.33 6.23
N GLY A 155 21.18 30.06 6.95
CA GLY A 155 20.76 30.84 8.12
C GLY A 155 21.33 30.39 9.47
N HIS A 156 21.81 29.15 9.60
CA HIS A 156 22.15 28.54 10.90
C HIS A 156 23.57 27.99 10.99
N ASP A 157 24.15 27.54 9.87
CA ASP A 157 25.53 27.10 9.76
C ASP A 157 26.12 27.47 8.40
N PRO A 158 26.62 28.71 8.23
CA PRO A 158 27.15 29.19 6.96
C PRO A 158 28.43 28.47 6.49
N ALA A 159 29.03 27.63 7.34
CA ALA A 159 30.18 26.81 6.96
C ALA A 159 29.77 25.62 6.10
N TYR A 160 28.50 25.19 6.17
CA TYR A 160 27.98 24.08 5.39
C TYR A 160 27.46 24.57 4.03
N THR A 161 28.20 24.25 2.97
CA THR A 161 27.94 24.80 1.63
C THR A 161 26.85 24.01 0.89
N GLU A 162 26.21 24.66 -0.09
CA GLU A 162 25.24 24.01 -0.99
C GLU A 162 25.81 22.76 -1.68
N ALA A 163 27.09 22.80 -2.06
CA ALA A 163 27.77 21.67 -2.69
C ALA A 163 27.91 20.47 -1.74
N GLU A 164 28.27 20.71 -0.47
CA GLU A 164 28.38 19.66 0.55
C GLU A 164 27.02 19.06 0.89
N ILE A 165 25.98 19.90 1.00
CA ILE A 165 24.59 19.45 1.22
C ILE A 165 24.12 18.56 0.06
N THR A 166 24.36 19.01 -1.17
CA THR A 166 23.97 18.25 -2.38
C THR A 166 24.71 16.92 -2.46
N GLU A 167 26.01 16.90 -2.13
CA GLU A 167 26.82 15.68 -2.09
C GLU A 167 26.34 14.72 -0.99
N HIS A 168 25.97 15.24 0.19
CA HIS A 168 25.39 14.43 1.26
C HIS A 168 24.06 13.80 0.82
N PHE A 169 23.18 14.58 0.18
CA PHE A 169 21.91 14.07 -0.36
C PHE A 169 22.14 12.97 -1.42
N ALA A 170 23.11 13.14 -2.32
CA ALA A 170 23.43 12.15 -3.35
C ALA A 170 23.90 10.79 -2.79
N ARG A 171 24.39 10.75 -1.55
CA ARG A 171 24.79 9.51 -0.85
C ARG A 171 23.66 8.88 -0.03
N CYS A 172 22.54 9.57 0.11
CA CYS A 172 21.42 9.14 0.92
C CYS A 172 20.36 8.43 0.07
N ALA A 173 19.62 7.53 0.73
CA ALA A 173 18.37 7.00 0.19
C ALA A 173 17.34 8.13 0.06
N GLY A 174 16.60 8.18 -1.05
CA GLY A 174 15.57 9.19 -1.28
C GLY A 174 14.51 9.21 -0.17
N GLU A 175 14.09 8.01 0.29
CA GLU A 175 13.13 7.85 1.38
C GLU A 175 13.67 8.39 2.71
N TYR A 176 14.95 8.17 3.02
CA TYR A 176 15.57 8.68 4.24
C TYR A 176 15.48 10.22 4.30
N ILE A 177 15.82 10.89 3.19
CA ILE A 177 15.82 12.36 3.08
C ILE A 177 14.45 12.96 3.42
N LEU A 178 13.37 12.30 2.99
CA LEU A 178 12.01 12.78 3.25
C LEU A 178 11.63 12.72 4.73
N THR A 179 12.19 11.76 5.49
CA THR A 179 11.87 11.53 6.90
C THR A 179 12.66 12.41 7.88
N VAL A 180 13.85 12.89 7.50
CA VAL A 180 14.72 13.67 8.40
C VAL A 180 14.50 15.18 8.26
N THR A 181 14.75 15.95 9.31
CA THR A 181 14.63 17.42 9.26
C THR A 181 15.90 18.06 8.71
N PRO A 182 15.82 19.28 8.15
CA PRO A 182 17.01 20.06 7.77
C PRO A 182 18.05 20.17 8.88
N LEU A 183 17.62 20.40 10.13
CA LEU A 183 18.51 20.42 11.30
C LEU A 183 19.29 19.11 11.46
N ARG A 184 18.64 17.95 11.31
CA ARG A 184 19.32 16.65 11.43
C ARG A 184 20.30 16.41 10.28
N LEU A 185 19.97 16.87 9.08
CA LEU A 185 20.83 16.75 7.91
C LEU A 185 22.10 17.60 8.04
N CYS A 186 22.00 18.81 8.58
CA CYS A 186 23.16 19.68 8.80
C CYS A 186 24.06 19.26 9.98
N GLN A 187 23.74 18.17 10.70
CA GLN A 187 24.56 17.64 11.79
C GLN A 187 25.49 16.50 11.35
N HIS A 188 25.48 16.14 10.05
CA HIS A 188 26.26 15.06 9.44
C HIS A 188 27.28 15.58 8.43
#